data_AF-A0A7C5GZM8-F1
#
_entry.id   AF-A0A7C5GZM8-F1
#
_cell.length_a   1.000
_cell.length_b   1.000
_cell.length_c   1.000
_cell.angle_alpha   90.00
_cell.angle_beta   90.00
_cell.angle_gamma   90.00
#
_symmetry.space_group_name_H-M   'P 1'
#
loop_
_entity.id
_entity.type
_entity.pdbx_description
1 polymer ?
#
loop_
_entity_poly.entity_id
_entity_poly.type
_entity_poly.pdbx_seq_one_letter_code
_entity_poly.pdbx_strand_id
1 'polypeptide(L)'
;MRRNGRMNDASRYRSIARRVRDGADPKSLTDDLERIKDPYYSSLALQSMSGSFRAERGMRRELLSRAVSLISDVPQEWRRAELMEVLLKRSRGLPPELESMIFKGVLRAILDMEDGSGVSQSIRGCSGYLLPEDRPILLERALNNRGFEKDDSKAVIRSMVQGGMGRKEMSALMSRLNSIEDVRLRISLLGYLHLQLRKKKGDRASIPILGKTLKELKGLRGDDRSVMFSYLCRNCISRKDLPVLEKGLELFEEPVERIRALGDLATASDRARDRDRARKHLETALSLAPEIETDAERAHALSSIASAEARLGNMD
;
A
#
# COMPACT_ATOMS: atom_id res chain seq x y z
N MET A 1 24.70 45.55 14.64
CA MET A 1 23.24 45.34 14.79
C MET A 1 22.89 43.90 14.41
N ARG A 2 22.66 43.02 15.39
CA ARG A 2 22.16 41.66 15.14
C ARG A 2 20.68 41.79 14.75
N ARG A 3 20.30 41.30 13.57
CA ARG A 3 18.88 41.19 13.18
C ARG A 3 18.18 40.37 14.27
N ASN A 4 17.28 41.00 15.04
CA ASN A 4 16.28 40.29 15.83
C ASN A 4 15.33 39.60 14.84
N GLY A 5 15.78 38.48 14.27
CA GLY A 5 14.97 37.64 13.42
C GLY A 5 13.88 37.01 14.28
N ARG A 6 12.63 37.42 14.10
CA ARG A 6 11.47 36.73 14.67
C ARG A 6 11.60 35.25 14.30
N MET A 7 11.87 34.42 15.29
CA MET A 7 11.97 32.97 15.10
C MET A 7 10.64 32.47 14.53
N ASN A 8 10.66 31.77 13.40
CA ASN A 8 9.45 31.17 12.84
C ASN A 8 9.04 29.92 13.65
N ASP A 9 7.80 29.46 13.47
CA ASP A 9 7.23 28.36 14.26
C ASP A 9 8.01 27.06 14.15
N ALA A 10 8.54 26.75 12.96
CA ALA A 10 9.45 25.62 12.76
C ALA A 10 10.71 25.72 13.64
N SER A 11 11.30 26.91 13.74
CA SER A 11 12.49 27.15 14.54
C SER A 11 12.19 27.14 16.03
N ARG A 12 11.01 27.65 16.44
CA ARG A 12 10.52 27.55 17.82
C ARG A 12 10.36 26.11 18.26
N TYR A 13 9.65 25.30 17.47
CA TYR A 13 9.52 23.86 17.71
C TYR A 13 10.89 23.18 17.84
N ARG A 14 11.83 23.43 16.90
CA ARG A 14 13.17 22.83 16.96
C ARG A 14 13.95 23.24 18.22
N SER A 15 13.77 24.49 18.67
CA SER A 15 14.37 24.97 19.93
C SER A 15 13.82 24.22 21.14
N ILE A 16 12.49 24.07 21.24
CA ILE A 16 11.83 23.29 22.29
C ILE A 16 12.35 21.85 22.29
N ALA A 17 12.33 21.18 21.13
CA ALA A 17 12.76 19.79 21.01
C ALA A 17 14.23 19.58 21.41
N ARG A 18 15.11 20.55 21.11
CA ARG A 18 16.50 20.53 21.56
C ARG A 18 16.59 20.68 23.07
N ARG A 19 15.93 21.69 23.66
CA ARG A 19 15.96 21.94 25.10
C ARG A 19 15.42 20.78 25.92
N VAL A 20 14.36 20.11 25.45
CA VAL A 20 13.85 18.88 26.08
C VAL A 20 14.92 17.79 26.09
N ARG A 21 15.63 17.60 24.98
CA ARG A 21 16.74 16.64 24.87
C ARG A 21 17.89 16.97 25.82
N ASP A 22 18.17 18.26 26.00
CA ASP A 22 19.19 18.78 26.91
C ASP A 22 18.73 18.74 28.39
N GLY A 23 17.53 18.19 28.67
CA GLY A 23 17.03 17.97 30.03
C GLY A 23 16.25 19.14 30.62
N ALA A 24 15.76 20.08 29.81
CA ALA A 24 14.85 21.11 30.30
C ALA A 24 13.55 20.50 30.85
N ASP A 25 13.03 21.09 31.93
CA ASP A 25 11.70 20.76 32.44
C ASP A 25 10.64 21.23 31.44
N PRO A 26 9.76 20.35 30.93
CA PRO A 26 8.66 20.74 30.06
C PRO A 26 7.81 21.90 30.59
N LYS A 27 7.63 22.06 31.90
CA LYS A 27 6.85 23.19 32.45
C LYS A 27 7.47 24.54 32.08
N SER A 28 8.81 24.61 32.06
CA SER A 28 9.56 25.81 31.69
C SER A 28 9.49 26.18 30.19
N LEU A 29 8.89 25.32 29.36
CA LEU A 29 8.79 25.51 27.91
C LEU A 29 7.39 25.94 27.46
N THR A 30 6.44 26.10 28.38
CA THR A 30 5.03 26.40 28.10
C THR A 30 4.86 27.72 27.34
N ASP A 31 5.53 28.79 27.77
CA ASP A 31 5.47 30.10 27.09
C ASP A 31 6.01 30.04 25.66
N ASP A 32 7.05 29.23 25.42
CA ASP A 32 7.62 29.05 24.08
C ASP A 32 6.70 28.24 23.17
N LEU A 33 5.99 27.26 23.73
CA LEU A 33 4.96 26.50 23.04
C LEU A 33 3.78 27.39 22.65
N GLU A 34 3.29 28.25 23.54
CA GLU A 34 2.15 29.15 23.26
C GLU A 34 2.42 30.17 22.14
N ARG A 35 3.70 30.45 21.88
CA ARG A 35 4.16 31.29 20.77
C ARG A 35 4.13 30.59 19.42
N ILE A 36 3.99 29.27 19.38
CA ILE A 36 3.79 28.51 18.14
C ILE A 36 2.30 28.54 17.80
N LYS A 37 1.96 29.12 16.64
CA LYS A 37 0.57 29.28 16.19
C LYS A 37 0.16 28.20 15.21
N ASP A 38 1.12 27.68 14.47
CA ASP A 38 0.89 26.60 13.53
C ASP A 38 0.63 25.26 14.25
N PRO A 39 -0.56 24.63 14.07
CA PRO A 39 -0.94 23.42 14.79
C PRO A 39 0.00 22.24 14.51
N TYR A 40 0.61 22.17 13.31
CA TYR A 40 1.59 21.14 12.99
C TYR A 40 2.81 21.24 13.91
N TYR A 41 3.39 22.43 14.03
CA TYR A 41 4.59 22.62 14.85
C TYR A 41 4.28 22.54 16.35
N SER A 42 3.09 23.00 16.77
CA SER A 42 2.62 22.86 18.15
C SER A 42 2.45 21.39 18.54
N SER A 43 1.88 20.56 17.66
CA SER A 43 1.75 19.12 17.87
C SER A 43 3.12 18.44 18.06
N LEU A 44 4.08 18.74 17.18
CA LEU A 44 5.44 18.18 17.29
C LEU A 44 6.19 18.64 18.54
N ALA A 45 5.99 19.89 18.97
CA ALA A 45 6.56 20.42 20.21
C ALA A 45 5.99 19.70 21.44
N LEU A 46 4.67 19.55 21.49
CA LEU A 46 3.96 18.82 22.55
C LEU A 46 4.41 17.36 22.65
N GLN A 47 4.52 16.66 21.52
CA GLN A 47 5.04 15.28 21.51
C GLN A 47 6.48 15.23 22.05
N SER A 48 7.34 16.17 21.62
CA SER A 48 8.73 16.24 22.09
C SER A 48 8.78 16.42 23.61
N MET A 49 7.97 17.35 24.14
CA MET A 49 7.85 17.59 25.59
C MET A 49 7.33 16.37 26.35
N SER A 50 6.37 15.63 25.79
CA SER A 50 5.82 14.41 26.40
C SER A 50 6.85 13.28 26.54
N GLY A 51 7.91 13.27 25.71
CA GLY A 51 9.00 12.31 25.80
C GLY A 51 10.03 12.61 26.91
N SER A 52 9.94 13.77 27.58
CA SER A 52 10.88 14.14 28.64
C SER A 52 10.77 13.22 29.85
N PHE A 53 11.89 12.67 30.30
CA PHE A 53 11.92 11.87 31.52
C PHE A 53 11.63 12.68 32.80
N ARG A 54 11.73 14.02 32.73
CA ARG A 54 11.47 14.94 33.85
C ARG A 54 10.00 15.29 34.04
N ALA A 55 9.16 15.08 33.01
CA ALA A 55 7.73 15.26 33.16
C ALA A 55 7.11 14.11 33.96
N GLU A 56 6.21 14.46 34.87
CA GLU A 56 5.36 13.50 35.56
C GLU A 56 4.38 12.82 34.58
N ARG A 57 3.92 11.61 34.92
CA ARG A 57 3.07 10.79 34.05
C ARG A 57 1.81 11.52 33.58
N GLY A 58 1.12 12.23 34.47
CA GLY A 58 -0.10 12.99 34.14
C GLY A 58 0.16 14.05 33.08
N MET A 59 1.21 14.85 33.26
CA MET A 59 1.61 15.88 32.31
C MET A 59 1.97 15.29 30.93
N ARG A 60 2.69 14.16 30.89
CA ARG A 60 3.02 13.52 29.59
C ARG A 60 1.76 13.11 28.83
N ARG A 61 0.76 12.57 29.52
CA ARG A 61 -0.52 12.16 28.92
C ARG A 61 -1.30 13.36 28.41
N GLU A 62 -1.34 14.45 29.17
CA GLU A 62 -2.02 15.69 28.77
C GLU A 62 -1.36 16.31 27.53
N LEU A 63 -0.03 16.48 27.55
CA LEU A 63 0.73 16.99 26.41
C LEU A 63 0.48 16.16 25.15
N LEU A 64 0.46 14.84 25.28
CA LEU A 64 0.27 13.94 24.16
C LEU A 64 -1.16 13.92 23.63
N SER A 65 -2.15 13.97 24.54
CA SER A 65 -3.56 14.12 24.18
C SER A 65 -3.77 15.41 23.37
N ARG A 66 -3.17 16.51 23.82
CA ARG A 66 -3.19 17.78 23.08
C ARG A 66 -2.47 17.69 21.74
N ALA A 67 -1.31 17.03 21.68
CA ALA A 67 -0.56 16.84 20.44
C ALA A 67 -1.39 16.13 19.37
N VAL A 68 -2.10 15.06 19.76
CA VAL A 68 -2.99 14.30 18.88
C VAL A 68 -4.21 15.14 18.47
N SER A 69 -4.82 15.90 19.40
CA SER A 69 -5.99 16.72 19.07
C SER A 69 -5.71 17.76 17.98
N LEU A 70 -4.47 18.29 17.91
CA LEU A 70 -4.08 19.27 16.89
C LEU A 70 -4.01 18.69 15.47
N ILE A 71 -4.14 17.38 15.28
CA ILE A 71 -4.15 16.77 13.93
C ILE A 71 -5.34 17.34 13.12
N SER A 72 -6.54 17.43 13.72
CA SER A 72 -7.72 17.97 13.03
C SER A 72 -7.57 19.44 12.65
N ASP A 73 -6.73 20.17 13.39
CA ASP A 73 -6.56 21.62 13.24
C ASP A 73 -5.59 21.96 12.10
N VAL A 74 -4.82 20.99 11.58
CA VAL A 74 -3.95 21.20 10.41
C VAL A 74 -4.82 21.33 9.15
N PRO A 75 -4.90 22.50 8.49
CA PRO A 75 -5.90 22.73 7.44
C PRO A 75 -5.62 21.93 6.17
N GLN A 76 -4.34 21.82 5.78
CA GLN A 76 -3.96 21.13 4.55
C GLN A 76 -3.89 19.61 4.79
N GLU A 77 -4.69 18.84 4.06
CA GLU A 77 -4.78 17.39 4.24
C GLU A 77 -3.43 16.66 4.06
N TRP A 78 -2.64 17.06 3.06
CA TRP A 78 -1.32 16.47 2.83
C TRP A 78 -0.36 16.70 4.00
N ARG A 79 -0.45 17.89 4.63
CA ARG A 79 0.36 18.27 5.78
C ARG A 79 -0.14 17.58 7.05
N ARG A 80 -1.45 17.32 7.13
CA ARG A 80 -2.06 16.49 8.16
C ARG A 80 -1.59 15.04 8.08
N ALA A 81 -1.56 14.47 6.87
CA ALA A 81 -1.00 13.14 6.60
C ALA A 81 0.47 13.05 7.03
N GLU A 82 1.27 14.05 6.67
CA GLU A 82 2.67 14.16 7.08
C GLU A 82 2.81 14.22 8.61
N LEU A 83 2.00 15.04 9.29
CA LEU A 83 2.03 15.14 10.75
C LEU A 83 1.77 13.78 11.39
N MET A 84 0.71 13.09 10.96
CA MET A 84 0.35 11.77 11.48
C MET A 84 1.50 10.77 11.32
N GLU A 85 2.13 10.71 10.14
CA GLU A 85 3.29 9.86 9.91
C GLU A 85 4.47 10.23 10.83
N VAL A 86 4.76 11.52 10.99
CA VAL A 86 5.84 12.00 11.86
C VAL A 86 5.59 11.66 13.32
N LEU A 87 4.35 11.82 13.80
CA LEU A 87 3.95 11.45 15.17
C LEU A 87 4.17 9.95 15.41
N LEU A 88 3.71 9.09 14.50
CA LEU A 88 3.91 7.63 14.57
C LEU A 88 5.39 7.25 14.52
N LYS A 89 6.17 7.85 13.63
CA LYS A 89 7.59 7.55 13.49
C LYS A 89 8.38 7.91 14.77
N ARG A 90 7.97 8.99 15.44
CA ARG A 90 8.58 9.49 16.68
C ARG A 90 8.05 8.86 17.96
N SER A 91 7.00 8.03 17.89
CA SER A 91 6.49 7.32 19.07
C SER A 91 7.44 6.22 19.54
N ARG A 92 8.32 5.72 18.65
CA ARG A 92 9.26 4.65 18.95
C ARG A 92 10.13 5.01 20.15
N GLY A 93 10.11 4.15 21.16
CA GLY A 93 10.89 4.34 22.40
C GLY A 93 10.17 5.16 23.48
N LEU A 94 8.95 5.65 23.22
CA LEU A 94 8.07 6.13 24.29
C LEU A 94 7.58 4.95 25.14
N PRO A 95 7.15 5.20 26.40
CA PRO A 95 6.41 4.21 27.18
C PRO A 95 5.23 3.63 26.38
N PRO A 96 4.95 2.31 26.45
CA PRO A 96 3.90 1.66 25.66
C PRO A 96 2.52 2.31 25.75
N GLU A 97 2.20 2.85 26.93
CA GLU A 97 0.98 3.62 27.17
C GLU A 97 0.88 4.87 26.27
N LEU A 98 1.94 5.67 26.20
CA LEU A 98 2.00 6.88 25.39
C LEU A 98 2.05 6.54 23.90
N GLU A 99 2.81 5.52 23.54
CA GLU A 99 2.83 5.01 22.16
C GLU A 99 1.43 4.57 21.71
N SER A 100 0.70 3.82 22.54
CA SER A 100 -0.69 3.43 22.26
C SER A 100 -1.63 4.64 22.12
N MET A 101 -1.44 5.70 22.91
CA MET A 101 -2.21 6.94 22.77
C MET A 101 -2.01 7.60 21.40
N ILE A 102 -0.77 7.64 20.88
CA ILE A 102 -0.49 8.18 19.55
C ILE A 102 -1.14 7.30 18.48
N PHE A 103 -0.95 5.98 18.57
CA PHE A 103 -1.50 5.03 17.60
C PHE A 103 -3.02 5.14 17.48
N LYS A 104 -3.73 5.11 18.62
CA LYS A 104 -5.19 5.26 18.65
C LYS A 104 -5.65 6.64 18.18
N GLY A 105 -4.91 7.68 18.56
CA GLY A 105 -5.17 9.05 18.16
C GLY A 105 -5.08 9.26 16.66
N VAL A 106 -3.98 8.80 16.06
CA VAL A 106 -3.75 8.87 14.62
C VAL A 106 -4.74 7.99 13.86
N LEU A 107 -5.01 6.76 14.32
CA LEU A 107 -6.03 5.92 13.70
C LEU A 107 -7.39 6.62 13.67
N ARG A 108 -7.84 7.16 14.82
CA ARG A 108 -9.10 7.92 14.89
C ARG A 108 -9.12 9.08 13.90
N ALA A 109 -8.04 9.87 13.86
CA ALA A 109 -7.93 10.98 12.92
C ALA A 109 -8.06 10.51 11.46
N ILE A 110 -7.48 9.37 11.07
CA ILE A 110 -7.65 8.79 9.73
C ILE A 110 -9.11 8.35 9.48
N LEU A 111 -9.75 7.74 10.48
CA LEU A 111 -11.13 7.28 10.36
C LEU A 111 -12.13 8.43 10.20
N ASP A 112 -11.85 9.58 10.82
CA ASP A 112 -12.72 10.77 10.79
C ASP A 112 -12.52 11.64 9.53
N MET A 113 -11.51 11.36 8.70
CA MET A 113 -11.28 12.11 7.45
C MET A 113 -12.33 11.76 6.39
N GLU A 114 -12.68 12.75 5.57
CA GLU A 114 -13.50 12.56 4.38
C GLU A 114 -12.77 11.69 3.34
N ASP A 115 -13.55 11.10 2.43
CA ASP A 115 -13.00 10.33 1.32
C ASP A 115 -12.22 11.24 0.37
N GLY A 116 -11.08 10.75 -0.11
CA GLY A 116 -10.27 11.45 -1.09
C GLY A 116 -8.77 11.25 -0.91
N SER A 117 -8.03 12.18 -1.50
CA SER A 117 -6.57 12.10 -1.56
C SER A 117 -5.89 12.30 -0.20
N GLY A 118 -6.49 13.07 0.71
CA GLY A 118 -5.96 13.31 2.05
C GLY A 118 -5.90 12.04 2.90
N VAL A 119 -7.02 11.32 3.02
CA VAL A 119 -7.05 10.05 3.77
C VAL A 119 -6.19 8.99 3.07
N SER A 120 -6.15 9.00 1.73
CA SER A 120 -5.27 8.12 0.95
C SER A 120 -3.78 8.31 1.28
N GLN A 121 -3.31 9.56 1.33
CA GLN A 121 -1.94 9.88 1.75
C GLN A 121 -1.69 9.43 3.19
N SER A 122 -2.67 9.63 4.07
CA SER A 122 -2.59 9.26 5.48
C SER A 122 -2.48 7.74 5.68
N ILE A 123 -3.32 6.95 5.01
CA ILE A 123 -3.26 5.48 5.04
C ILE A 123 -1.91 5.00 4.53
N ARG A 124 -1.43 5.53 3.39
CA ARG A 124 -0.16 5.11 2.80
C ARG A 124 1.04 5.42 3.70
N GLY A 125 1.09 6.61 4.31
CA GLY A 125 2.16 7.01 5.23
C GLY A 125 2.11 6.26 6.57
N CYS A 126 0.90 6.03 7.11
CA CYS A 126 0.73 5.54 8.47
C CYS A 126 0.65 4.00 8.58
N SER A 127 0.20 3.30 7.54
CA SER A 127 -0.11 1.86 7.60
C SER A 127 1.04 1.00 8.13
N GLY A 128 2.29 1.34 7.83
CA GLY A 128 3.48 0.62 8.25
C GLY A 128 3.85 0.78 9.73
N TYR A 129 3.28 1.77 10.42
CA TYR A 129 3.58 2.09 11.82
C TYR A 129 2.50 1.63 12.79
N LEU A 130 1.25 1.50 12.33
CA LEU A 130 0.15 1.08 13.20
C LEU A 130 0.31 -0.36 13.71
N LEU A 131 -0.29 -0.59 14.88
CA LEU A 131 -0.32 -1.87 15.55
C LEU A 131 -1.04 -2.94 14.70
N PRO A 132 -0.61 -4.22 14.76
CA PRO A 132 -1.26 -5.30 14.02
C PRO A 132 -2.78 -5.38 14.21
N GLU A 133 -3.26 -5.18 15.44
CA GLU A 133 -4.68 -5.23 15.82
C GLU A 133 -5.53 -4.12 15.18
N ASP A 134 -4.93 -2.99 14.81
CA ASP A 134 -5.61 -1.83 14.21
C ASP A 134 -5.71 -1.94 12.68
N ARG A 135 -4.89 -2.78 12.05
CA ARG A 135 -4.81 -2.88 10.58
C ARG A 135 -6.08 -3.38 9.92
N PRO A 136 -6.88 -4.30 10.49
CA PRO A 136 -8.18 -4.67 9.94
C PRO A 136 -9.13 -3.47 9.84
N ILE A 137 -9.18 -2.63 10.88
CA ILE A 137 -10.02 -1.41 10.89
C ILE A 137 -9.52 -0.43 9.83
N LEU A 138 -8.19 -0.25 9.71
CA LEU A 138 -7.60 0.58 8.66
C LEU A 138 -7.89 0.03 7.25
N LEU A 139 -7.92 -1.29 7.08
CA LEU A 139 -8.27 -1.92 5.81
C LEU A 139 -9.72 -1.63 5.43
N GLU A 140 -10.66 -1.68 6.38
CA GLU A 140 -12.05 -1.27 6.11
C GLU A 140 -12.12 0.20 5.69
N ARG A 141 -11.38 1.09 6.38
CA ARG A 141 -11.34 2.49 5.98
C ARG A 141 -10.78 2.67 4.57
N ALA A 142 -9.72 1.94 4.23
CA ALA A 142 -9.09 1.97 2.91
C ALA A 142 -10.03 1.45 1.80
N LEU A 143 -10.76 0.37 2.05
CA LEU A 143 -11.72 -0.20 1.09
C LEU A 143 -12.91 0.74 0.83
N ASN A 144 -13.21 1.64 1.76
CA ASN A 144 -14.30 2.61 1.63
C ASN A 144 -13.82 3.99 1.15
N ASN A 145 -12.52 4.21 0.89
CA ASN A 145 -12.02 5.48 0.39
C ASN A 145 -12.27 5.60 -1.12
N ARG A 146 -13.38 6.24 -1.50
CA ARG A 146 -13.86 6.29 -2.89
C ARG A 146 -12.80 6.82 -3.87
N GLY A 147 -12.52 6.06 -4.92
CA GLY A 147 -11.54 6.39 -5.95
C GLY A 147 -10.08 6.08 -5.59
N PHE A 148 -9.81 5.59 -4.38
CA PHE A 148 -8.48 5.23 -3.88
C PHE A 148 -8.42 3.82 -3.27
N GLU A 149 -9.52 3.08 -3.34
CA GLU A 149 -9.76 1.80 -2.64
C GLU A 149 -8.63 0.81 -2.88
N LYS A 150 -8.18 0.73 -4.14
CA LYS A 150 -7.14 -0.19 -4.57
C LYS A 150 -5.78 0.12 -3.96
N ASP A 151 -5.29 1.34 -4.11
CA ASP A 151 -3.91 1.67 -3.71
C ASP A 151 -3.77 1.82 -2.19
N ASP A 152 -4.82 2.29 -1.53
CA ASP A 152 -4.86 2.37 -0.07
C ASP A 152 -4.89 0.97 0.55
N SER A 153 -5.77 0.09 0.06
CA SER A 153 -5.86 -1.29 0.55
C SER A 153 -4.57 -2.06 0.30
N LYS A 154 -3.89 -1.82 -0.83
CA LYS A 154 -2.55 -2.39 -1.08
C LYS A 154 -1.53 -1.95 -0.05
N ALA A 155 -1.54 -0.68 0.38
CA ALA A 155 -0.62 -0.22 1.42
C ALA A 155 -0.85 -0.96 2.74
N VAL A 156 -2.11 -1.12 3.14
CA VAL A 156 -2.49 -1.85 4.36
C VAL A 156 -2.14 -3.34 4.26
N ILE A 157 -2.50 -4.02 3.16
CA ILE A 157 -2.16 -5.45 2.93
C ILE A 157 -0.66 -5.68 3.03
N ARG A 158 0.15 -4.80 2.41
CA ARG A 158 1.61 -4.87 2.51
C ARG A 158 2.07 -4.77 3.96
N SER A 159 1.57 -3.79 4.71
CA SER A 159 1.92 -3.64 6.14
C SER A 159 1.58 -4.89 6.93
N MET A 160 0.37 -5.44 6.76
CA MET A 160 -0.06 -6.64 7.47
C MET A 160 0.85 -7.84 7.17
N VAL A 161 1.15 -8.11 5.89
CA VAL A 161 2.02 -9.24 5.51
C VAL A 161 3.45 -9.05 6.00
N GLN A 162 4.01 -7.85 5.86
CA GLN A 162 5.39 -7.57 6.30
C GLN A 162 5.54 -7.61 7.82
N GLY A 163 4.50 -7.20 8.55
CA GLY A 163 4.44 -7.21 10.01
C GLY A 163 4.20 -8.58 10.65
N GLY A 164 4.27 -9.68 9.91
CA GLY A 164 4.30 -11.03 10.49
C GLY A 164 2.93 -11.67 10.73
N MET A 165 1.91 -11.32 9.94
CA MET A 165 0.55 -11.88 10.03
C MET A 165 0.52 -13.41 10.22
N GLY A 166 -0.17 -13.89 11.26
CA GLY A 166 -0.42 -15.30 11.56
C GLY A 166 -1.53 -15.94 10.70
N ARG A 167 -1.85 -17.22 10.98
CA ARG A 167 -2.86 -17.97 10.20
C ARG A 167 -4.29 -17.42 10.38
N LYS A 168 -4.68 -17.04 11.60
CA LYS A 168 -6.02 -16.52 11.90
C LYS A 168 -6.26 -15.19 11.16
N GLU A 169 -5.32 -14.28 11.26
CA GLU A 169 -5.35 -12.98 10.57
C GLU A 169 -5.36 -13.17 9.05
N MET A 170 -4.59 -14.13 8.52
CA MET A 170 -4.62 -14.47 7.09
C MET A 170 -6.00 -14.95 6.65
N SER A 171 -6.63 -15.82 7.45
CA SER A 171 -7.98 -16.31 7.18
C SER A 171 -9.00 -15.17 7.19
N ALA A 172 -8.91 -14.25 8.15
CA ALA A 172 -9.79 -13.09 8.24
C ALA A 172 -9.59 -12.15 7.04
N LEU A 173 -8.34 -11.82 6.68
CA LEU A 173 -8.02 -11.02 5.50
C LEU A 173 -8.58 -11.67 4.23
N MET A 174 -8.35 -12.96 4.04
CA MET A 174 -8.87 -13.68 2.89
C MET A 174 -10.39 -13.64 2.84
N SER A 175 -11.07 -13.86 3.96
CA SER A 175 -12.53 -13.78 4.02
C SER A 175 -13.01 -12.39 3.60
N ARG A 176 -12.35 -11.33 4.10
CA ARG A 176 -12.74 -9.96 3.81
C ARG A 176 -12.48 -9.56 2.35
N LEU A 177 -11.36 -9.97 1.77
CA LEU A 177 -11.07 -9.71 0.35
C LEU A 177 -12.04 -10.46 -0.56
N ASN A 178 -12.43 -11.69 -0.20
CA ASN A 178 -13.41 -12.45 -0.99
C ASN A 178 -14.82 -11.84 -0.94
N SER A 179 -15.17 -11.05 0.09
CA SER A 179 -16.48 -10.41 0.21
C SER A 179 -16.59 -9.08 -0.54
N ILE A 180 -15.52 -8.62 -1.22
CA ILE A 180 -15.56 -7.41 -2.04
C ILE A 180 -16.44 -7.68 -3.26
N GLU A 181 -17.49 -6.89 -3.47
CA GLU A 181 -18.45 -7.06 -4.57
C GLU A 181 -17.82 -6.77 -5.94
N ASP A 182 -17.07 -5.67 -6.05
CA ASP A 182 -16.32 -5.35 -7.27
C ASP A 182 -15.25 -6.42 -7.54
N VAL A 183 -15.50 -7.23 -8.57
CA VAL A 183 -14.65 -8.34 -9.00
C VAL A 183 -13.26 -7.85 -9.44
N ARG A 184 -13.14 -6.68 -10.08
CA ARG A 184 -11.84 -6.13 -10.53
C ARG A 184 -11.01 -5.68 -9.35
N LEU A 185 -11.62 -5.03 -8.36
CA LEU A 185 -10.96 -4.66 -7.12
C LEU A 185 -10.56 -5.91 -6.32
N ARG A 186 -11.46 -6.89 -6.19
CA ARG A 186 -11.20 -8.18 -5.53
C ARG A 186 -9.99 -8.90 -6.13
N ILE A 187 -9.96 -9.07 -7.45
CA ILE A 187 -8.81 -9.67 -8.16
C ILE A 187 -7.54 -8.84 -7.96
N SER A 188 -7.65 -7.52 -8.04
CA SER A 188 -6.51 -6.62 -7.86
C SER A 188 -5.84 -6.80 -6.49
N LEU A 189 -6.64 -6.90 -5.43
CA LEU A 189 -6.16 -7.03 -4.05
C LEU A 189 -5.71 -8.45 -3.72
N LEU A 190 -6.41 -9.48 -4.18
CA LEU A 190 -5.97 -10.88 -4.01
C LEU A 190 -4.68 -11.17 -4.79
N GLY A 191 -4.55 -10.66 -6.01
CA GLY A 191 -3.32 -10.77 -6.80
C GLY A 191 -2.15 -10.03 -6.15
N TYR A 192 -2.41 -8.88 -5.50
CA TYR A 192 -1.40 -8.18 -4.72
C TYR A 192 -1.04 -8.91 -3.43
N LEU A 193 -2.01 -9.52 -2.74
CA LEU A 193 -1.76 -10.36 -1.57
C LEU A 193 -0.87 -11.57 -1.94
N HIS A 194 -1.13 -12.22 -3.08
CA HIS A 194 -0.24 -13.23 -3.64
C HIS A 194 1.20 -12.71 -3.77
N LEU A 195 1.40 -11.55 -4.41
CA LEU A 195 2.72 -10.94 -4.58
C LEU A 195 3.42 -10.68 -3.23
N GLN A 196 2.70 -10.14 -2.24
CA GLN A 196 3.28 -9.86 -0.92
C GLN A 196 3.64 -11.14 -0.17
N LEU A 197 2.76 -12.15 -0.20
CA LEU A 197 3.03 -13.45 0.42
C LEU A 197 4.20 -14.15 -0.25
N ARG A 198 4.31 -14.04 -1.57
CA ARG A 198 5.42 -14.62 -2.30
C ARG A 198 6.75 -14.02 -1.85
N LYS A 199 6.82 -12.69 -1.72
CA LYS A 199 8.01 -11.97 -1.23
C LYS A 199 8.39 -12.33 0.21
N LYS A 200 7.41 -12.60 1.09
CA LYS A 200 7.64 -12.76 2.54
C LYS A 200 7.67 -14.21 3.03
N LYS A 201 6.84 -15.09 2.45
CA LYS A 201 6.57 -16.46 2.92
C LYS A 201 6.80 -17.53 1.84
N GLY A 202 7.06 -17.13 0.59
CA GLY A 202 7.32 -18.05 -0.52
C GLY A 202 6.09 -18.78 -1.06
N ASP A 203 6.36 -19.77 -1.90
CA ASP A 203 5.43 -20.40 -2.86
C ASP A 203 4.24 -21.07 -2.17
N ARG A 204 4.52 -21.79 -1.08
CA ARG A 204 3.52 -22.58 -0.35
C ARG A 204 2.37 -21.69 0.16
N ALA A 205 2.68 -20.46 0.55
CA ALA A 205 1.69 -19.51 1.02
C ALA A 205 1.01 -18.74 -0.12
N SER A 206 1.71 -18.48 -1.23
CA SER A 206 1.23 -17.59 -2.28
C SER A 206 0.48 -18.29 -3.42
N ILE A 207 0.89 -19.51 -3.82
CA ILE A 207 0.30 -20.24 -4.97
C ILE A 207 -1.20 -20.51 -4.78
N PRO A 208 -1.68 -20.96 -3.61
CA PRO A 208 -3.12 -21.17 -3.40
C PRO A 208 -3.95 -19.89 -3.62
N ILE A 209 -3.39 -18.73 -3.24
CA ILE A 209 -4.04 -17.44 -3.44
C ILE A 209 -4.14 -17.12 -4.93
N LEU A 210 -3.06 -17.30 -5.69
CA LEU A 210 -3.08 -17.09 -7.14
C LEU A 210 -4.11 -17.99 -7.82
N GLY A 211 -4.11 -19.29 -7.49
CA GLY A 211 -5.06 -20.24 -8.07
C GLY A 211 -6.52 -19.90 -7.75
N LYS A 212 -6.80 -19.40 -6.53
CA LYS A 212 -8.14 -18.92 -6.17
C LYS A 212 -8.49 -17.64 -6.93
N THR A 213 -7.56 -16.68 -6.99
CA THR A 213 -7.73 -15.40 -7.70
C THR A 213 -8.00 -15.61 -9.19
N LEU A 214 -7.33 -16.58 -9.81
CA LEU A 214 -7.52 -16.90 -11.22
C LEU A 214 -8.95 -17.36 -11.53
N LYS A 215 -9.59 -18.09 -10.61
CA LYS A 215 -10.99 -18.53 -10.78
C LYS A 215 -11.98 -17.36 -10.82
N GLU A 216 -11.65 -16.25 -10.17
CA GLU A 216 -12.47 -15.04 -10.17
C GLU A 216 -12.58 -14.39 -11.55
N LEU A 217 -11.61 -14.64 -12.45
CA LEU A 217 -11.66 -14.14 -13.84
C LEU A 217 -12.89 -14.64 -14.60
N LYS A 218 -13.49 -15.77 -14.20
CA LYS A 218 -14.74 -16.28 -14.78
C LYS A 218 -15.91 -15.31 -14.61
N GLY A 219 -15.87 -14.47 -13.58
CA GLY A 219 -16.87 -13.43 -13.34
C GLY A 219 -16.71 -12.19 -14.24
N LEU A 220 -15.63 -12.09 -15.02
CA LEU A 220 -15.37 -11.01 -15.97
C LEU A 220 -15.56 -11.48 -17.41
N ARG A 221 -15.78 -10.54 -18.33
CA ARG A 221 -15.93 -10.80 -19.77
C ARG A 221 -15.06 -9.85 -20.58
N GLY A 222 -14.68 -10.26 -21.80
CA GLY A 222 -13.95 -9.45 -22.77
C GLY A 222 -12.70 -8.78 -22.20
N ASP A 223 -12.53 -7.50 -22.50
CA ASP A 223 -11.36 -6.71 -22.11
C ASP A 223 -11.09 -6.69 -20.60
N ASP A 224 -12.13 -6.66 -19.75
CA ASP A 224 -11.92 -6.66 -18.30
C ASP A 224 -11.24 -7.94 -17.82
N ARG A 225 -11.59 -9.08 -18.41
CA ARG A 225 -10.94 -10.37 -18.12
C ARG A 225 -9.47 -10.32 -18.56
N SER A 226 -9.22 -9.85 -19.77
CA SER A 226 -7.87 -9.72 -20.34
C SER A 226 -6.98 -8.79 -19.50
N VAL A 227 -7.48 -7.62 -19.11
CA VAL A 227 -6.76 -6.65 -18.30
C VAL A 227 -6.43 -7.21 -16.91
N MET A 228 -7.36 -7.95 -16.28
CA MET A 228 -7.12 -8.58 -14.99
C MET A 228 -6.18 -9.79 -15.08
N PHE A 229 -6.24 -10.59 -16.15
CA PHE A 229 -5.26 -11.65 -16.39
C PHE A 229 -3.85 -11.08 -16.59
N SER A 230 -3.70 -10.04 -17.43
CA SER A 230 -2.45 -9.30 -17.61
C SER A 230 -1.91 -8.78 -16.27
N TYR A 231 -2.80 -8.26 -15.39
CA TYR A 231 -2.41 -7.83 -14.05
C TYR A 231 -1.88 -8.98 -13.19
N LEU A 232 -2.48 -10.17 -13.25
CA LEU A 232 -1.96 -11.36 -12.54
C LEU A 232 -0.63 -11.83 -13.13
N CYS A 233 -0.48 -11.84 -14.44
CA CYS A 233 0.80 -12.07 -15.11
C CYS A 233 1.86 -11.09 -14.62
N ARG A 234 1.56 -9.79 -14.54
CA ARG A 234 2.46 -8.76 -13.98
C ARG A 234 2.88 -9.02 -12.53
N ASN A 235 2.04 -9.68 -11.73
CA ASN A 235 2.38 -10.07 -10.36
C ASN A 235 3.08 -11.43 -10.24
N CYS A 236 3.25 -12.17 -11.34
CA CYS A 236 4.11 -13.35 -11.42
C CYS A 236 5.55 -12.94 -11.14
N ILE A 237 6.18 -13.57 -10.14
CA ILE A 237 7.60 -13.38 -9.84
C ILE A 237 8.35 -14.71 -9.76
N SER A 238 7.76 -15.79 -10.29
CA SER A 238 8.35 -17.12 -10.23
C SER A 238 7.84 -18.11 -11.25
N ARG A 239 8.73 -19.04 -11.63
CA ARG A 239 8.43 -20.19 -12.50
C ARG A 239 7.31 -21.10 -11.96
N LYS A 240 7.07 -21.11 -10.65
CA LYS A 240 5.98 -21.92 -10.06
C LYS A 240 4.60 -21.26 -10.15
N ASP A 241 4.53 -19.97 -10.45
CA ASP A 241 3.27 -19.28 -10.68
C ASP A 241 2.76 -19.57 -12.11
N LEU A 242 3.67 -19.83 -13.06
CA LEU A 242 3.36 -20.03 -14.48
C LEU A 242 2.37 -21.19 -14.73
N PRO A 243 2.52 -22.40 -14.16
CA PRO A 243 1.55 -23.48 -14.38
C PRO A 243 0.15 -23.17 -13.86
N VAL A 244 0.03 -22.24 -12.91
CA VAL A 244 -1.27 -21.76 -12.43
C VAL A 244 -1.86 -20.80 -13.46
N LEU A 245 -1.08 -19.84 -13.95
CA LEU A 245 -1.51 -18.87 -14.95
C LEU A 245 -1.84 -19.52 -16.30
N GLU A 246 -1.09 -20.54 -16.71
CA GLU A 246 -1.34 -21.33 -17.93
C GLU A 246 -2.76 -21.92 -17.96
N LYS A 247 -3.27 -22.40 -16.83
CA LYS A 247 -4.66 -22.89 -16.72
C LYS A 247 -5.68 -21.79 -16.98
N GLY A 248 -5.32 -20.53 -16.77
CA GLY A 248 -6.18 -19.39 -17.04
C GLY A 248 -6.39 -19.12 -18.52
N LEU A 249 -5.52 -19.65 -19.39
CA LEU A 249 -5.65 -19.51 -20.84
C LEU A 249 -6.93 -20.17 -21.38
N GLU A 250 -7.46 -21.18 -20.66
CA GLU A 250 -8.74 -21.83 -20.97
C GLU A 250 -9.94 -20.86 -20.91
N LEU A 251 -9.77 -19.69 -20.30
CA LEU A 251 -10.81 -18.65 -20.24
C LEU A 251 -10.84 -17.75 -21.48
N PHE A 252 -9.96 -17.94 -22.45
CA PHE A 252 -9.87 -17.11 -23.65
C PHE A 252 -10.13 -17.99 -24.88
N GLU A 253 -11.39 -18.00 -25.32
CA GLU A 253 -11.85 -18.81 -26.44
C GLU A 253 -11.50 -18.14 -27.78
N GLU A 254 -11.68 -16.82 -27.86
CA GLU A 254 -11.39 -16.04 -29.06
C GLU A 254 -9.87 -15.99 -29.34
N PRO A 255 -9.43 -16.30 -30.58
CA PRO A 255 -8.00 -16.33 -30.93
C PRO A 255 -7.25 -15.03 -30.58
N VAL A 256 -7.87 -13.87 -30.82
CA VAL A 256 -7.27 -12.56 -30.51
C VAL A 256 -7.02 -12.38 -29.00
N GLU A 257 -7.99 -12.73 -28.16
CA GLU A 257 -7.85 -12.64 -26.70
C GLU A 257 -6.80 -13.63 -26.19
N ARG A 258 -6.82 -14.86 -26.73
CA ARG A 258 -5.90 -15.92 -26.37
C ARG A 258 -4.45 -15.56 -26.71
N ILE A 259 -4.21 -14.97 -27.89
CA ILE A 259 -2.90 -14.46 -28.31
C ILE A 259 -2.39 -13.38 -27.36
N ARG A 260 -3.24 -12.43 -26.97
CA ARG A 260 -2.88 -11.37 -26.01
C ARG A 260 -2.50 -11.98 -24.65
N ALA A 261 -3.31 -12.90 -24.13
CA ALA A 261 -3.05 -13.60 -22.88
C ALA A 261 -1.74 -14.41 -22.92
N LEU A 262 -1.45 -15.09 -24.05
CA LEU A 262 -0.18 -15.79 -24.27
C LEU A 262 1.02 -14.81 -24.28
N GLY A 263 0.88 -13.63 -24.87
CA GLY A 263 1.92 -12.59 -24.85
C GLY A 263 2.21 -12.04 -23.45
N ASP A 264 1.16 -11.81 -22.64
CA ASP A 264 1.30 -11.45 -21.23
C ASP A 264 2.01 -12.55 -20.43
N LEU A 265 1.66 -13.81 -20.70
CA LEU A 265 2.26 -14.97 -20.04
C LEU A 265 3.72 -15.18 -20.47
N ALA A 266 4.06 -14.96 -21.74
CA ALA A 266 5.44 -14.99 -22.21
C ALA A 266 6.29 -13.95 -21.47
N THR A 267 5.76 -12.72 -21.33
CA THR A 267 6.41 -11.65 -20.55
C THR A 267 6.54 -12.00 -19.06
N ALA A 268 5.61 -12.76 -18.50
CA ALA A 268 5.70 -13.27 -17.14
C ALA A 268 6.73 -14.40 -16.99
N SER A 269 6.78 -15.33 -17.96
CA SER A 269 7.73 -16.42 -18.03
C SER A 269 9.16 -15.90 -18.07
N ASP A 270 9.43 -14.91 -18.91
CA ASP A 270 10.75 -14.29 -19.02
C ASP A 270 11.18 -13.55 -17.75
N ARG A 271 10.29 -12.77 -17.11
CA ARG A 271 10.58 -12.17 -15.79
C ARG A 271 10.84 -13.22 -14.71
N ALA A 272 10.22 -14.39 -14.83
CA ALA A 272 10.51 -15.56 -14.00
C ALA A 272 11.79 -16.32 -14.44
N ARG A 273 12.55 -15.77 -15.38
CA ARG A 273 13.76 -16.32 -16.00
C ARG A 273 13.54 -17.64 -16.74
N ASP A 274 12.33 -17.91 -17.24
CA ASP A 274 11.97 -19.13 -17.97
C ASP A 274 11.78 -18.82 -19.46
N ARG A 275 12.89 -18.62 -20.16
CA ARG A 275 12.90 -18.23 -21.57
C ARG A 275 12.32 -19.30 -22.49
N ASP A 276 12.49 -20.57 -22.15
CA ASP A 276 11.94 -21.68 -22.94
C ASP A 276 10.41 -21.65 -22.91
N ARG A 277 9.80 -21.45 -21.73
CA ARG A 277 8.35 -21.22 -21.65
C ARG A 277 7.93 -19.96 -22.37
N ALA A 278 8.67 -18.86 -22.21
CA ALA A 278 8.35 -17.61 -22.87
C ALA A 278 8.28 -17.78 -24.40
N ARG A 279 9.29 -18.41 -25.01
CA ARG A 279 9.32 -18.72 -26.44
C ARG A 279 8.16 -19.63 -26.84
N LYS A 280 7.92 -20.71 -26.09
CA LYS A 280 6.81 -21.63 -26.35
C LYS A 280 5.45 -20.93 -26.34
N HIS A 281 5.22 -20.00 -25.41
CA HIS A 281 3.97 -19.22 -25.36
C HIS A 281 3.81 -18.32 -26.60
N LEU A 282 4.89 -17.71 -27.09
CA LEU A 282 4.85 -16.89 -28.31
C LEU A 282 4.70 -17.72 -29.58
N GLU A 283 5.36 -18.87 -29.68
CA GLU A 283 5.16 -19.82 -30.78
C GLU A 283 3.71 -20.31 -30.84
N THR A 284 3.12 -20.60 -29.68
CA THR A 284 1.69 -20.96 -29.58
C THR A 284 0.82 -19.79 -30.04
N ALA A 285 1.13 -18.56 -29.64
CA ALA A 285 0.39 -17.38 -30.07
C ALA A 285 0.49 -17.18 -31.60
N LEU A 286 1.66 -17.37 -32.18
CA LEU A 286 1.88 -17.27 -33.62
C LEU A 286 1.08 -18.34 -34.39
N SER A 287 1.00 -19.56 -33.87
CA SER A 287 0.20 -20.63 -34.50
C SER A 287 -1.30 -20.36 -34.53
N LEU A 288 -1.82 -19.51 -33.63
CA LEU A 288 -3.23 -19.13 -33.58
C LEU A 288 -3.55 -17.94 -34.49
N ALA A 289 -2.55 -17.16 -34.93
CA ALA A 289 -2.79 -15.98 -35.75
C ALA A 289 -3.58 -16.25 -37.05
N PRO A 290 -3.40 -17.39 -37.76
CA PRO A 290 -4.21 -17.73 -38.93
C PRO A 290 -5.71 -17.94 -38.64
N GLU A 291 -6.10 -18.21 -37.39
CA GLU A 291 -7.51 -18.38 -37.00
C GLU A 291 -8.27 -17.04 -36.90
N ILE A 292 -7.57 -15.91 -36.99
CA ILE A 292 -8.19 -14.58 -36.98
C ILE A 292 -8.69 -14.23 -38.39
N GLU A 293 -10.02 -14.09 -38.50
CA GLU A 293 -10.72 -13.82 -39.75
C GLU A 293 -10.33 -12.48 -40.39
N THR A 294 -10.30 -11.40 -39.60
CA THR A 294 -10.05 -10.06 -40.14
C THR A 294 -8.56 -9.75 -40.25
N ASP A 295 -8.14 -9.25 -41.41
CA ASP A 295 -6.74 -8.87 -41.66
C ASP A 295 -6.23 -7.81 -40.68
N ALA A 296 -7.10 -6.87 -40.27
CA ALA A 296 -6.77 -5.81 -39.33
C ALA A 296 -6.49 -6.35 -37.92
N GLU A 297 -7.34 -7.24 -37.40
CA GLU A 297 -7.11 -7.86 -36.09
C GLU A 297 -5.92 -8.81 -36.12
N ARG A 298 -5.75 -9.55 -37.21
CA ARG A 298 -4.59 -10.44 -37.41
C ARG A 298 -3.28 -9.66 -37.42
N ALA A 299 -3.23 -8.54 -38.14
CA ALA A 299 -2.06 -7.65 -38.14
C ALA A 299 -1.78 -7.08 -36.74
N HIS A 300 -2.81 -6.66 -36.00
CA HIS A 300 -2.65 -6.18 -34.63
C HIS A 300 -2.12 -7.28 -33.69
N ALA A 301 -2.64 -8.51 -33.80
CA ALA A 301 -2.20 -9.66 -33.02
C ALA A 301 -0.73 -9.99 -33.31
N LEU A 302 -0.34 -10.06 -34.58
CA LEU A 302 1.05 -10.29 -35.01
C LEU A 302 1.99 -9.19 -34.53
N SER A 303 1.58 -7.92 -34.61
CA SER A 303 2.37 -6.79 -34.06
C SER A 303 2.58 -6.91 -32.54
N SER A 304 1.60 -7.44 -31.82
CA SER A 304 1.69 -7.67 -30.38
C SER A 304 2.67 -8.81 -30.06
N ILE A 305 2.63 -9.90 -30.83
CA ILE A 305 3.59 -11.02 -30.73
C ILE A 305 5.01 -10.52 -31.01
N ALA A 306 5.22 -9.82 -32.13
CA ALA A 306 6.53 -9.27 -32.50
C ALA A 306 7.09 -8.33 -31.43
N SER A 307 6.23 -7.49 -30.83
CA SER A 307 6.63 -6.61 -29.71
C SER A 307 7.07 -7.40 -28.47
N ALA A 308 6.42 -8.53 -28.18
CA ALA A 308 6.80 -9.42 -27.09
C ALA A 308 8.12 -10.14 -27.41
N GLU A 309 8.30 -10.65 -28.64
CA GLU A 309 9.55 -11.28 -29.08
C GLU A 309 10.73 -10.33 -29.03
N ALA A 310 10.58 -9.09 -29.51
CA ALA A 310 11.63 -8.08 -29.46
C ALA A 310 12.09 -7.80 -28.02
N ARG A 311 11.16 -7.80 -27.05
CA ARG A 311 11.51 -7.66 -25.63
C ARG A 311 12.31 -8.86 -25.12
N LEU A 312 11.99 -10.08 -25.57
CA LEU A 312 12.76 -11.28 -25.21
C LEU A 312 14.17 -11.26 -25.81
N GLY A 313 14.30 -10.87 -27.08
CA GLY A 313 15.57 -10.88 -27.82
C GLY A 313 16.54 -9.74 -27.44
N ASN A 314 16.04 -8.59 -26.98
CA ASN A 314 16.88 -7.46 -26.55
C ASN A 314 17.51 -7.65 -25.15
N MET A 315 17.36 -8.82 -24.53
CA MET A 315 17.93 -9.14 -23.20
C MET A 315 18.99 -10.25 -23.24
N ASP A 316 19.48 -10.58 -24.44
CA ASP A 316 20.70 -11.37 -24.67
C ASP A 316 21.91 -10.45 -24.89
#